data_AF-A0A356XEC0-F1
#
_entry.id   AF-A0A356XEC0-F1
#
_cell.length_a   1.000
_cell.length_b   1.000
_cell.length_c   1.000
_cell.angle_alpha   90.00
_cell.angle_beta   90.00
_cell.angle_gamma   90.00
#
_symmetry.space_group_name_H-M   'P 1'
#
loop_
_entity.id
_entity.type
_entity.pdbx_description
1 polymer ?
#
loop_
_entity_poly.entity_id
_entity_poly.type
_entity_poly.pdbx_seq_one_letter_code
_entity_poly.pdbx_strand_id
1 'polypeptide(L)'
;MDLQILIPVTIIGVLGLGFGLILAYVSKRFDVPVDPRVEQVRKILPGANCGACGYSGCDAYAVAVVYGQAAPTLCTVGGDPVAREMGAIMGVTVQDKGAKKARVLCKGTPERSRRKYGYEGIESCAAASLLYGGSMECPYGCLGIGDCVKACQFGAIRVVDGVAFIDEEKCTACAMCVASCPKGIIRMVKQGVAATTRCSNRDKGAVA
;
A
#
# COMPACT_ATOMS: atom_id res chain seq x y z
N MET A 1 46.36 27.09 -29.47
CA MET A 1 45.28 27.04 -28.47
C MET A 1 45.36 28.35 -27.71
N ASP A 2 44.36 29.21 -27.84
CA ASP A 2 44.41 30.56 -27.28
C ASP A 2 44.53 30.52 -25.76
N LEU A 3 45.41 31.36 -25.21
CA LEU A 3 45.61 31.49 -23.76
C LEU A 3 44.29 31.84 -23.04
N GLN A 4 43.37 32.52 -23.73
CA GLN A 4 42.02 32.83 -23.27
C GLN A 4 41.13 31.59 -23.03
N ILE A 5 41.39 30.47 -23.71
CA ILE A 5 40.65 29.21 -23.52
C ILE A 5 41.38 28.30 -22.53
N LEU A 6 42.71 28.31 -22.54
CA LEU A 6 43.51 27.46 -21.65
C LEU A 6 43.30 27.82 -20.16
N ILE A 7 43.21 29.11 -19.82
CA ILE A 7 43.01 29.58 -18.44
C ILE A 7 41.71 29.03 -17.82
N PRO A 8 40.50 29.23 -18.41
CA PRO A 8 39.26 28.73 -17.84
C PRO A 8 39.21 27.19 -17.78
N VAL A 9 39.74 26.50 -18.80
CA VAL A 9 39.84 25.03 -18.78
C VAL A 9 40.70 24.54 -17.62
N THR A 10 41.84 25.18 -17.38
CA THR A 10 42.74 24.83 -16.28
C THR A 10 42.08 25.10 -14.92
N ILE A 11 41.40 26.24 -14.75
CA ILE A 11 40.71 26.61 -13.51
C ILE A 11 39.60 25.60 -13.18
N ILE A 12 38.73 25.28 -14.14
CA ILE A 12 37.64 24.32 -13.95
C ILE A 12 38.20 22.92 -13.68
N GLY A 13 39.27 22.52 -14.37
CA GLY A 13 39.94 21.23 -14.15
C GLY A 13 40.51 21.09 -12.74
N VAL A 14 41.21 22.10 -12.24
CA VAL A 14 41.80 22.10 -10.90
C VAL A 14 40.71 22.14 -9.83
N LEU A 15 39.69 22.98 -9.98
CA LEU A 15 38.56 23.04 -9.04
C LEU A 15 37.78 21.72 -9.01
N GLY A 16 37.52 21.11 -10.18
CA GLY A 16 36.83 19.83 -10.28
C GLY A 16 37.61 18.71 -9.60
N LEU A 17 38.93 18.62 -9.84
CA LEU A 17 39.79 17.64 -9.16
C LEU A 17 39.82 17.88 -7.65
N GLY A 18 39.96 19.13 -7.23
CA GLY A 18 39.98 19.52 -5.82
C GLY A 18 38.70 19.13 -5.09
N PHE A 19 37.53 19.54 -5.60
CA PHE A 19 36.25 19.17 -5.00
C PHE A 19 35.99 17.67 -5.05
N GLY A 20 36.38 16.98 -6.14
CA GLY A 20 36.26 15.53 -6.25
C GLY A 20 37.06 14.78 -5.18
N LEU A 21 38.32 15.18 -4.95
CA LEU A 21 39.17 14.59 -3.91
C LEU A 21 38.62 14.87 -2.50
N ILE A 22 38.12 16.08 -2.25
CA ILE A 22 37.52 16.44 -0.97
C ILE A 22 36.26 15.59 -0.72
N LEU A 23 35.36 15.49 -1.70
CA LEU A 23 34.15 14.67 -1.56
C LEU A 23 34.47 13.17 -1.36
N ALA A 24 35.48 12.65 -2.06
CA ALA A 24 35.93 11.27 -1.88
C ALA A 24 36.51 11.02 -0.48
N TYR A 25 37.29 11.97 0.04
CA TYR A 25 37.83 11.90 1.41
C TYR A 25 36.72 11.97 2.46
N VAL A 26 35.81 12.93 2.32
CA VAL A 26 34.66 13.11 3.24
C VAL A 26 33.77 11.87 3.21
N SER A 27 33.45 11.34 2.03
CA SER A 27 32.64 10.13 1.87
C SER A 27 33.21 8.93 2.63
N LYS A 28 34.53 8.68 2.52
CA LYS A 28 35.18 7.59 3.28
C LYS A 28 35.31 7.88 4.77
N ARG A 29 35.55 9.13 5.16
CA ARG A 29 35.80 9.49 6.56
C ARG A 29 34.54 9.49 7.40
N PHE A 30 33.40 9.81 6.79
CA PHE A 30 32.08 9.87 7.43
C PHE A 30 31.17 8.69 7.05
N ASP A 31 31.75 7.61 6.50
CA ASP A 31 31.01 6.38 6.23
C ASP A 31 30.44 5.83 7.54
N VAL A 32 29.12 5.67 7.59
CA VAL A 32 28.41 5.16 8.76
C VAL A 32 28.24 3.66 8.55
N PRO A 33 28.80 2.80 9.43
CA PRO A 33 28.67 1.36 9.28
C PRO A 33 27.19 0.97 9.42
N VAL A 34 26.59 0.54 8.31
CA VAL A 34 25.21 0.02 8.29
C VAL A 34 25.27 -1.45 8.71
N ASP A 35 24.41 -1.85 9.65
CA ASP A 35 24.27 -3.25 10.03
C ASP A 35 23.95 -4.09 8.77
N PRO A 36 24.76 -5.11 8.43
CA PRO A 36 24.60 -5.89 7.20
C PRO A 36 23.24 -6.58 7.12
N ARG A 37 22.55 -6.78 8.25
CA ARG A 37 21.19 -7.34 8.30
C ARG A 37 20.16 -6.41 7.66
N VAL A 38 20.38 -5.09 7.65
CA VAL A 38 19.45 -4.14 7.01
C VAL A 38 19.37 -4.42 5.52
N GLU A 39 20.52 -4.62 4.86
CA GLU A 39 20.57 -4.94 3.44
C GLU A 39 19.99 -6.35 3.16
N GLN A 40 20.20 -7.32 4.06
CA GLN A 40 19.59 -8.65 3.93
C GLN A 40 18.06 -8.59 4.01
N VAL A 41 17.52 -7.86 4.98
CA VAL A 41 16.07 -7.67 5.13
C VAL A 41 15.48 -6.88 3.95
N ARG A 42 16.17 -5.83 3.50
CA ARG A 42 15.76 -5.02 2.34
C ARG A 42 15.62 -5.85 1.07
N LYS A 43 16.53 -6.80 0.82
CA LYS A 43 16.52 -7.65 -0.39
C LYS A 43 15.34 -8.61 -0.47
N ILE A 44 14.84 -9.09 0.67
CA ILE A 44 13.71 -10.02 0.72
C ILE A 44 12.35 -9.29 0.72
N LEU A 45 12.34 -7.97 0.96
CA LEU A 45 11.12 -7.18 0.90
C LEU A 45 10.64 -7.00 -0.55
N PRO A 46 9.32 -6.92 -0.80
CA PRO A 46 8.78 -6.77 -2.16
C PRO A 46 9.12 -5.46 -2.90
N GLY A 47 9.81 -4.51 -2.26
CA GLY A 47 10.14 -3.21 -2.86
C GLY A 47 8.96 -2.30 -3.20
N ALA A 48 7.74 -2.64 -2.77
CA ALA A 48 6.51 -1.95 -3.18
C ALA A 48 6.31 -0.56 -2.56
N ASN A 49 7.02 -0.22 -1.48
CA ASN A 49 6.95 1.09 -0.80
C ASN A 49 5.52 1.61 -0.51
N CYS A 50 4.58 0.70 -0.23
CA CYS A 50 3.15 1.02 -0.13
C CYS A 50 2.71 1.62 1.23
N GLY A 51 3.58 1.65 2.24
CA GLY A 51 3.27 2.19 3.57
C GLY A 51 2.31 1.35 4.45
N ALA A 52 1.84 0.19 3.96
CA ALA A 52 0.85 -0.63 4.68
C ALA A 52 1.34 -1.15 6.04
N CYS A 53 2.66 -1.27 6.25
CA CYS A 53 3.27 -1.66 7.52
C CYS A 53 3.45 -0.49 8.51
N GLY A 54 3.11 0.74 8.14
CA GLY A 54 3.25 1.94 8.99
C GLY A 54 4.58 2.70 8.84
N TYR A 55 5.45 2.30 7.91
CA TYR A 55 6.74 2.95 7.63
C TYR A 55 6.74 3.60 6.25
N SER A 56 7.59 4.61 6.05
CA SER A 56 7.66 5.39 4.80
C SER A 56 8.08 4.60 3.56
N GLY A 57 8.68 3.42 3.74
CA GLY A 57 9.10 2.55 2.65
C GLY A 57 9.69 1.24 3.16
N CYS A 58 10.08 0.37 2.22
CA CYS A 58 10.72 -0.91 2.51
C CYS A 58 12.05 -0.73 3.25
N ASP A 59 12.85 0.27 2.88
CA ASP A 59 14.11 0.60 3.55
C ASP A 59 13.90 1.02 5.01
N ALA A 60 12.95 1.92 5.25
CA ALA A 60 12.63 2.39 6.59
C ALA A 60 12.11 1.25 7.48
N TYR A 61 11.30 0.35 6.91
CA TYR A 61 10.85 -0.85 7.61
C TYR A 61 11.99 -1.83 7.89
N ALA A 62 12.90 -2.07 6.94
CA ALA A 62 14.05 -2.95 7.13
C ALA A 62 14.95 -2.47 8.28
N VAL A 63 15.26 -1.17 8.29
CA VAL A 63 15.97 -0.51 9.40
C VAL A 63 15.22 -0.73 10.72
N ALA A 64 13.92 -0.42 10.76
CA ALA A 64 13.14 -0.55 11.99
C ALA A 64 13.09 -1.99 12.52
N VAL A 65 13.00 -3.00 11.65
CA VAL A 65 13.04 -4.41 12.06
C VAL A 65 14.40 -4.76 12.68
N VAL A 66 15.50 -4.40 12.01
CA VAL A 66 16.86 -4.74 12.47
C VAL A 66 17.20 -4.09 13.81
N TYR A 67 16.74 -2.86 14.03
CA TYR A 67 16.93 -2.13 15.28
C TYR A 67 15.85 -2.44 16.34
N GLY A 68 14.99 -3.44 16.12
CA GLY A 68 14.00 -3.91 17.10
C GLY A 68 12.82 -2.95 17.33
N GLN A 69 12.63 -1.97 16.44
CA GLN A 69 11.54 -0.99 16.49
C GLN A 69 10.27 -1.49 15.78
N ALA A 70 10.38 -2.57 15.01
CA ALA A 70 9.27 -3.16 14.25
C ALA A 70 9.28 -4.68 14.36
N ALA A 71 8.10 -5.30 14.38
CA ALA A 71 7.98 -6.75 14.26
C ALA A 71 8.20 -7.18 12.79
N PRO A 72 8.87 -8.31 12.51
CA PRO A 72 9.13 -8.79 11.14
C PRO A 72 7.86 -9.24 10.39
N THR A 73 6.72 -9.35 11.09
CA THR A 73 5.43 -9.83 10.55
C THR A 73 4.53 -8.74 9.98
N LEU A 74 4.97 -7.49 9.90
CA LEU A 74 4.12 -6.36 9.50
C LEU A 74 3.98 -6.20 7.99
N CYS A 75 4.87 -6.80 7.19
CA CYS A 75 4.79 -6.72 5.73
C CYS A 75 3.65 -7.61 5.19
N THR A 76 2.47 -7.03 4.98
CA THR A 76 1.31 -7.78 4.48
C THR A 76 1.43 -8.19 3.01
N VAL A 77 2.20 -7.43 2.22
CA VAL A 77 2.46 -7.70 0.79
C VAL A 77 3.38 -8.92 0.62
N GLY A 78 4.44 -9.00 1.43
CA GLY A 78 5.34 -10.15 1.44
C GLY A 78 4.75 -11.36 2.16
N GLY A 79 3.86 -11.12 3.13
CA GLY A 79 3.13 -12.15 3.85
C GLY A 79 4.03 -13.06 4.69
N ASP A 80 3.50 -14.24 5.02
CA ASP A 80 4.19 -15.25 5.84
C ASP A 80 5.55 -15.71 5.25
N PRO A 81 5.75 -15.86 3.92
CA PRO A 81 7.06 -16.22 3.37
C PRO A 81 8.17 -15.22 3.74
N VAL A 82 7.93 -13.94 3.50
CA VAL A 82 8.89 -12.86 3.79
C VAL A 82 9.08 -12.70 5.29
N ALA A 83 8.02 -12.89 6.09
CA ALA A 83 8.11 -12.85 7.55
C ALA A 83 8.99 -13.99 8.12
N ARG A 84 8.93 -15.20 7.54
CA ARG A 84 9.79 -16.32 7.95
C ARG A 84 11.26 -16.08 7.61
N GLU A 85 11.54 -15.56 6.41
CA GLU A 85 12.91 -15.20 6.02
C GLU A 85 13.48 -14.08 6.90
N MET A 86 12.67 -13.04 7.18
CA MET A 86 13.05 -12.00 8.15
C MET A 86 13.30 -12.59 9.54
N GLY A 87 12.46 -13.52 10.00
CA GLY A 87 12.64 -14.22 11.26
C GLY A 87 13.97 -14.96 11.34
N ALA A 88 14.37 -15.64 10.25
CA ALA A 88 15.67 -16.31 10.17
C ALA A 88 16.86 -15.33 10.26
N ILE A 89 16.78 -14.18 9.58
CA ILE A 89 17.82 -13.13 9.65
C ILE A 89 17.91 -12.53 11.06
N MET A 90 16.76 -12.31 11.69
CA MET A 90 16.67 -11.70 13.02
C MET A 90 16.86 -12.68 14.18
N GLY A 91 16.91 -13.99 13.90
CA GLY A 91 17.01 -15.04 14.93
C GLY A 91 15.74 -15.20 15.77
N VAL A 92 14.57 -14.83 15.24
CA VAL A 92 13.28 -14.91 15.95
C VAL A 92 12.32 -15.90 15.27
N THR A 93 11.60 -16.69 16.06
CA THR A 93 10.57 -17.58 15.54
C THR A 93 9.33 -16.79 15.14
N VAL A 94 8.89 -16.96 13.90
CA VAL A 94 7.69 -16.31 13.36
C VAL A 94 6.58 -17.33 13.18
N GLN A 95 5.39 -17.02 13.68
CA GLN A 95 4.19 -17.82 13.46
C GLN A 95 3.40 -17.29 12.27
N ASP A 96 2.96 -18.20 11.41
CA ASP A 96 2.14 -17.89 10.24
C ASP A 96 0.75 -17.40 10.67
N LYS A 97 0.31 -16.27 10.10
CA LYS A 97 -1.01 -15.69 10.38
C LYS A 97 -2.06 -16.10 9.34
N GLY A 98 -1.61 -16.75 8.27
CA GLY A 98 -2.43 -17.19 7.15
C GLY A 98 -2.76 -16.05 6.18
N ALA A 99 -2.84 -16.39 4.90
CA ALA A 99 -3.13 -15.44 3.85
C ALA A 99 -4.53 -14.81 4.03
N LYS A 100 -4.59 -13.48 3.87
CA LYS A 100 -5.83 -12.72 3.81
C LYS A 100 -5.95 -12.05 2.45
N LYS A 101 -7.18 -11.84 1.99
CA LYS A 101 -7.48 -11.08 0.78
C LYS A 101 -8.55 -10.04 1.08
N ALA A 102 -8.49 -8.90 0.38
CA ALA A 102 -9.51 -7.88 0.51
C ALA A 102 -10.79 -8.33 -0.21
N ARG A 103 -11.94 -8.09 0.40
CA ARG A 103 -13.24 -8.43 -0.20
C ARG A 103 -14.23 -7.29 0.04
N VAL A 104 -15.03 -6.99 -0.98
CA VAL A 104 -16.11 -6.01 -0.90
C VAL A 104 -17.36 -6.68 -0.34
N LEU A 105 -17.91 -6.11 0.73
CA LEU A 105 -19.09 -6.60 1.43
C LEU A 105 -20.36 -5.91 0.93
N CYS A 106 -20.54 -5.87 -0.39
CA CYS A 106 -21.71 -5.28 -1.01
C CYS A 106 -22.14 -6.10 -2.22
N LYS A 107 -23.44 -6.28 -2.36
CA LYS A 107 -24.09 -6.89 -3.53
C LYS A 107 -25.19 -5.98 -4.10
N GLY A 108 -25.15 -4.69 -3.79
CA GLY A 108 -26.17 -3.71 -4.18
C GLY A 108 -25.98 -3.23 -5.62
N THR A 109 -26.08 -4.13 -6.59
CA THR A 109 -26.15 -3.78 -8.01
C THR A 109 -27.44 -2.97 -8.29
N PRO A 110 -27.56 -2.28 -9.45
CA PRO A 110 -28.77 -1.55 -9.82
C PRO A 110 -30.07 -2.37 -9.73
N GLU A 111 -29.99 -3.67 -9.96
CA GLU A 111 -31.12 -4.61 -9.83
C GLU A 111 -31.58 -4.84 -8.38
N ARG A 112 -30.68 -4.63 -7.41
CA ARG A 112 -30.87 -5.00 -5.99
C ARG A 112 -31.00 -3.81 -5.06
N SER A 113 -30.53 -2.64 -5.47
CA SER A 113 -30.66 -1.40 -4.70
C SER A 113 -30.89 -0.25 -5.66
N ARG A 114 -31.93 0.54 -5.40
CA ARG A 114 -32.20 1.75 -6.19
C ARG A 114 -31.19 2.84 -5.82
N ARG A 115 -31.10 3.85 -6.69
CA ARG A 115 -30.41 5.10 -6.40
C ARG A 115 -31.45 6.14 -6.01
N LYS A 116 -31.16 6.94 -4.97
CA LYS A 116 -32.03 8.02 -4.51
C LYS A 116 -31.98 9.22 -5.47
N TYR A 117 -30.82 9.45 -6.08
CA TYR A 117 -30.55 10.52 -7.02
C TYR A 117 -29.32 10.20 -7.89
N GLY A 118 -29.17 10.89 -9.01
CA GLY A 118 -27.94 10.90 -9.81
C GLY A 118 -26.91 11.82 -9.18
N TYR A 119 -25.69 11.32 -8.94
CA TYR A 119 -24.61 12.14 -8.41
C TYR A 119 -23.81 12.77 -9.55
N GLU A 120 -23.80 14.10 -9.59
CA GLU A 120 -22.96 14.91 -10.47
C GLU A 120 -22.08 15.80 -9.58
N GLY A 121 -20.77 15.56 -9.58
CA GLY A 121 -19.84 16.23 -8.70
C GLY A 121 -18.43 15.65 -8.81
N ILE A 122 -17.61 15.89 -7.79
CA ILE A 122 -16.24 15.35 -7.74
C ILE A 122 -16.29 13.82 -7.80
N GLU A 123 -15.54 13.22 -8.72
CA GLU A 123 -15.46 11.76 -8.92
C GLU A 123 -14.69 11.06 -7.79
N SER A 124 -15.24 11.13 -6.58
CA SER A 124 -14.75 10.43 -5.39
C SER A 124 -15.91 9.87 -4.58
N CYS A 125 -15.77 8.62 -4.13
CA CYS A 125 -16.66 8.03 -3.14
C CYS A 125 -16.72 8.87 -1.87
N ALA A 126 -15.58 9.43 -1.43
CA ALA A 126 -15.53 10.26 -0.22
C ALA A 126 -16.40 11.51 -0.40
N ALA A 127 -16.25 12.24 -1.49
CA ALA A 127 -17.07 13.41 -1.80
C ALA A 127 -18.56 13.04 -1.92
N ALA A 128 -18.88 11.99 -2.68
CA ALA A 128 -20.26 11.57 -2.86
C ALA A 128 -20.93 11.11 -1.56
N SER A 129 -20.16 10.51 -0.63
CA SER A 129 -20.69 10.06 0.65
C SER A 129 -21.11 11.19 1.60
N LEU A 130 -20.61 12.42 1.38
CA LEU A 130 -20.98 13.60 2.17
C LEU A 130 -22.39 14.09 1.84
N LEU A 131 -22.88 13.83 0.63
CA LEU A 131 -24.24 14.17 0.22
C LEU A 131 -25.19 13.05 0.65
N TYR A 132 -25.98 13.27 1.69
CA TYR A 132 -27.01 12.32 2.17
C TYR A 132 -26.52 10.85 2.37
N GLY A 133 -25.24 10.65 2.66
CA GLY A 133 -24.64 9.32 2.82
C GLY A 133 -24.33 8.61 1.49
N GLY A 134 -24.50 9.27 0.35
CA GLY A 134 -24.28 8.76 -1.00
C GLY A 134 -25.56 8.53 -1.81
N SER A 135 -25.38 8.30 -3.11
CA SER A 135 -26.45 8.17 -4.10
C SER A 135 -27.29 6.89 -3.99
N MET A 136 -26.86 5.91 -3.20
CA MET A 136 -27.55 4.63 -3.03
C MET A 136 -28.68 4.73 -2.01
N GLU A 137 -29.78 4.02 -2.28
CA GLU A 137 -30.89 3.87 -1.34
C GLU A 137 -30.40 3.24 -0.02
N CYS A 138 -29.66 2.12 -0.14
CA CYS A 138 -28.96 1.51 0.97
C CYS A 138 -27.84 2.44 1.48
N PRO A 139 -27.93 2.95 2.73
CA PRO A 139 -26.94 3.87 3.28
C PRO A 139 -25.59 3.20 3.58
N TYR A 140 -25.48 1.87 3.47
CA TYR A 140 -24.23 1.14 3.63
C TYR A 140 -23.61 0.71 2.29
N GLY A 141 -24.29 0.93 1.18
CA GLY A 141 -23.92 0.38 -0.13
C GLY A 141 -22.65 0.97 -0.73
N CYS A 142 -22.06 0.24 -1.68
CA CYS A 142 -21.02 0.76 -2.55
C CYS A 142 -21.60 1.85 -3.45
N LEU A 143 -20.89 2.98 -3.61
CA LEU A 143 -21.33 4.07 -4.47
C LEU A 143 -20.92 3.87 -5.93
N GLY A 144 -20.00 2.93 -6.20
CA GLY A 144 -19.55 2.60 -7.56
C GLY A 144 -18.62 3.63 -8.22
N ILE A 145 -18.13 4.64 -7.50
CA ILE A 145 -17.30 5.71 -8.09
C ILE A 145 -15.84 5.28 -8.26
N GLY A 146 -15.27 4.51 -7.32
CA GLY A 146 -13.99 3.85 -7.53
C GLY A 146 -12.77 4.40 -6.79
N ASP A 147 -12.90 5.06 -5.63
CA ASP A 147 -11.74 5.46 -4.80
C ASP A 147 -10.83 4.26 -4.45
N CYS A 148 -11.41 3.08 -4.26
CA CYS A 148 -10.67 1.84 -4.06
C CYS A 148 -9.89 1.40 -5.31
N VAL A 149 -10.39 1.67 -6.51
CA VAL A 149 -9.68 1.40 -7.77
C VAL A 149 -8.47 2.32 -7.87
N LYS A 150 -8.66 3.63 -7.64
CA LYS A 150 -7.57 4.63 -7.62
C LYS A 150 -6.48 4.30 -6.58
N ALA A 151 -6.89 3.76 -5.42
CA ALA A 151 -5.96 3.37 -4.36
C ALA A 151 -5.18 2.06 -4.64
N CYS A 152 -5.61 1.24 -5.60
CA CYS A 152 -5.00 -0.08 -5.83
C CYS A 152 -3.83 0.01 -6.83
N GLN A 153 -2.61 -0.04 -6.30
CA GLN A 153 -1.38 -0.06 -7.13
C GLN A 153 -1.16 -1.39 -7.88
N PHE A 154 -1.88 -2.44 -7.51
CA PHE A 154 -1.71 -3.79 -8.07
C PHE A 154 -2.77 -4.14 -9.14
N GLY A 155 -3.66 -3.20 -9.48
CA GLY A 155 -4.72 -3.42 -10.48
C GLY A 155 -5.70 -4.54 -10.11
N ALA A 156 -5.89 -4.80 -8.81
CA ALA A 156 -6.74 -5.89 -8.32
C ALA A 156 -8.23 -5.52 -8.23
N ILE A 157 -8.61 -4.26 -8.49
CA ILE A 157 -9.97 -3.77 -8.23
C ILE A 157 -10.57 -3.18 -9.50
N ARG A 158 -11.82 -3.55 -9.79
CA ARG A 158 -12.64 -2.99 -10.88
C ARG A 158 -14.06 -2.73 -10.40
N VAL A 159 -14.77 -1.77 -10.98
CA VAL A 159 -16.20 -1.59 -10.71
C VAL A 159 -16.99 -2.35 -11.78
N VAL A 160 -17.87 -3.25 -11.34
CA VAL A 160 -18.76 -4.04 -12.20
C VAL A 160 -20.18 -3.83 -11.69
N ASP A 161 -21.10 -3.43 -12.57
CA ASP A 161 -22.51 -3.18 -12.23
C ASP A 161 -22.68 -2.23 -11.03
N GLY A 162 -21.90 -1.15 -11.00
CA GLY A 162 -21.95 -0.13 -9.95
C GLY A 162 -21.38 -0.57 -8.58
N VAL A 163 -20.78 -1.76 -8.49
CA VAL A 163 -20.16 -2.26 -7.25
C VAL A 163 -18.69 -2.60 -7.48
N ALA A 164 -17.82 -2.26 -6.53
CA ALA A 164 -16.42 -2.65 -6.60
C ALA A 164 -16.26 -4.17 -6.44
N PHE A 165 -15.47 -4.77 -7.31
CA PHE A 165 -15.07 -6.17 -7.33
C PHE A 165 -13.56 -6.26 -7.18
N ILE A 166 -13.10 -7.16 -6.31
CA ILE A 166 -11.67 -7.40 -6.05
C ILE A 166 -11.31 -8.78 -6.58
N ASP A 167 -10.31 -8.80 -7.44
CA ASP A 167 -9.63 -10.00 -7.92
C ASP A 167 -8.69 -10.53 -6.81
N GLU A 168 -9.04 -11.69 -6.26
CA GLU A 168 -8.29 -12.30 -5.15
C GLU A 168 -6.92 -12.81 -5.59
N GLU A 169 -6.72 -13.12 -6.87
CA GLU A 169 -5.43 -13.58 -7.38
C GLU A 169 -4.42 -12.43 -7.39
N LYS A 170 -4.86 -11.24 -7.83
CA LYS A 170 -4.01 -10.03 -7.89
C LYS A 170 -3.88 -9.30 -6.56
N CYS A 171 -4.79 -9.53 -5.61
CA CYS A 171 -4.78 -8.82 -4.34
C CYS A 171 -3.59 -9.24 -3.46
N THR A 172 -2.73 -8.29 -3.08
CA THR A 172 -1.54 -8.51 -2.23
C THR A 172 -1.79 -8.22 -0.75
N ALA A 173 -3.05 -8.08 -0.33
CA ALA A 173 -3.41 -7.84 1.07
C ALA A 173 -2.84 -6.55 1.72
N CYS A 174 -2.48 -5.54 0.92
CA CYS A 174 -1.94 -4.26 1.41
C CYS A 174 -2.95 -3.38 2.17
N ALA A 175 -4.24 -3.72 2.15
CA ALA A 175 -5.33 -3.00 2.83
C ALA A 175 -5.56 -1.52 2.44
N MET A 176 -4.87 -0.99 1.41
CA MET A 176 -5.06 0.40 0.94
C MET A 176 -6.51 0.70 0.55
N CYS A 177 -7.18 -0.26 -0.09
CA CYS A 177 -8.60 -0.15 -0.44
C CYS A 177 -9.54 -0.14 0.77
N VAL A 178 -9.14 -0.76 1.89
CA VAL A 178 -9.90 -0.73 3.15
C VAL A 178 -9.87 0.68 3.72
N ALA A 179 -8.68 1.29 3.75
CA ALA A 179 -8.50 2.66 4.23
C ALA A 179 -9.19 3.70 3.34
N SER A 180 -9.17 3.53 2.02
CA SER A 180 -9.76 4.50 1.08
C SER A 180 -11.28 4.42 0.95
N CYS A 181 -11.93 3.39 1.50
CA CYS A 181 -13.37 3.21 1.36
C CYS A 181 -14.14 3.99 2.44
N PRO A 182 -14.81 5.13 2.12
CA PRO A 182 -15.53 5.93 3.12
C PRO A 182 -16.75 5.21 3.70
N LYS A 183 -17.26 4.18 3.00
CA LYS A 183 -18.40 3.36 3.46
C LYS A 183 -17.97 2.24 4.41
N GLY A 184 -16.67 1.95 4.54
CA GLY A 184 -16.16 0.88 5.40
C GLY A 184 -16.63 -0.53 4.99
N ILE A 185 -16.94 -0.74 3.71
CA ILE A 185 -17.49 -2.02 3.19
C ILE A 185 -16.43 -2.97 2.64
N ILE A 186 -15.16 -2.58 2.62
CA ILE A 186 -14.08 -3.48 2.19
C ILE A 186 -13.40 -4.01 3.44
N ARG A 187 -13.23 -5.33 3.54
CA ARG A 187 -12.58 -5.98 4.69
C ARG A 187 -11.56 -7.02 4.26
N MET A 188 -10.57 -7.23 5.12
CA MET A 188 -9.62 -8.33 4.98
C MET A 188 -10.24 -9.62 5.50
N VAL A 189 -10.35 -10.62 4.63
CA VAL A 189 -10.94 -11.93 4.92
C VAL A 189 -9.85 -12.99 4.81
N LYS A 190 -9.84 -13.96 5.73
CA LYS A 190 -8.93 -15.12 5.64
C LYS A 190 -9.28 -15.95 4.40
N GLN A 191 -8.26 -16.36 3.65
CA GLN A 191 -8.45 -17.26 2.52
C GLN A 191 -8.91 -18.65 3.02
N GLY A 192 -9.78 -19.33 2.26
CA GLY A 192 -10.22 -20.70 2.57
C GLY A 192 -11.34 -20.84 3.62
N VAL A 193 -11.97 -19.75 4.06
CA VAL A 193 -13.12 -19.82 4.98
C VAL A 193 -14.43 -20.07 4.21
N ALA A 194 -15.21 -21.08 4.63
CA ALA A 194 -16.45 -21.49 3.97
C ALA A 194 -17.56 -20.43 3.99
N ALA A 195 -17.64 -19.63 5.06
CA ALA A 195 -18.67 -18.61 5.23
C ALA A 195 -18.05 -17.23 5.45
N THR A 196 -18.52 -16.24 4.70
CA THR A 196 -18.18 -14.84 4.92
C THR A 196 -19.40 -14.00 4.56
N THR A 197 -19.75 -13.05 5.44
CA THR A 197 -20.79 -12.06 5.20
C THR A 197 -20.49 -11.32 3.91
N ARG A 198 -21.38 -11.37 2.91
CA ARG A 198 -21.20 -10.69 1.61
C ARG A 198 -21.95 -9.36 1.51
N CYS A 199 -22.63 -8.96 2.57
CA CYS A 199 -23.40 -7.73 2.65
C CYS A 199 -23.10 -7.03 3.97
N SER A 200 -22.86 -5.72 3.91
CA SER A 200 -22.64 -4.87 5.08
C SER A 200 -23.91 -4.10 5.50
N ASN A 201 -25.06 -4.38 4.88
CA ASN A 201 -26.32 -3.79 5.32
C ASN A 201 -26.59 -4.23 6.78
N ARG A 202 -26.91 -3.25 7.63
CA ARG A 202 -27.22 -3.44 9.06
C ARG A 202 -28.70 -3.26 9.36
N ASP A 203 -29.50 -2.88 8.37
CA ASP A 203 -30.93 -2.76 8.51
C ASP A 203 -31.55 -4.14 8.76
N LYS A 204 -32.69 -4.16 9.44
CA LYS A 204 -33.42 -5.40 9.69
C LYS A 204 -33.79 -6.04 8.35
N GLY A 205 -33.53 -7.34 8.24
CA GLY A 205 -33.96 -8.13 7.09
C GLY A 205 -35.48 -8.12 6.98
N ALA A 206 -35.99 -8.46 5.78
CA ALA A 206 -37.41 -8.69 5.60
C ALA A 206 -37.88 -9.75 6.61
N VAL A 207 -39.06 -9.53 7.21
CA VAL A 207 -39.71 -10.53 8.05
C VAL A 207 -39.97 -11.75 7.16
N ALA A 208 -39.45 -12.90 7.57
CA ALA A 208 -39.58 -14.16 6.85
C ALA A 208 -41.03 -14.65 6.81
#